data_AF-A0A3E0H692-F1
#
_entry.id   AF-A0A3E0H692-F1
#
_cell.length_a   1.000
_cell.length_b   1.000
_cell.length_c   1.000
_cell.angle_alpha   90.00
_cell.angle_beta   90.00
_cell.angle_gamma   90.00
#
_symmetry.space_group_name_H-M   'P 1'
#
loop_
_entity.id
_entity.type
_entity.pdbx_description
1 polymer ?
#
loop_
_entity_poly.entity_id
_entity_poly.type
_entity_poly.pdbx_seq_one_letter_code
_entity_poly.pdbx_strand_id
1 'polypeptide(L)'
;MGHRVALLCSTLTLLAGCAVLGGEPVSAEEMAATLQASLPTGSTARVAVAAAPDLIRYDDGDGAVEMRVSVRRLAAGQADQATACPPNWLKPYDRCTRRNLRGGAVVSVDQDHVQPLAQNGIEQWTVEFATPAGDFISLTEWNAPGPDADHPSRPHPPLSPDALQAVATSGWWLSLTARLTA
;
A
#
# COMPACT_ATOMS: atom_id res chain seq x y z
N MET A 1 46.09 11.03 -62.96
CA MET A 1 45.48 11.80 -61.84
C MET A 1 44.04 11.33 -61.73
N GLY A 2 43.56 10.62 -60.70
CA GLY A 2 44.06 10.43 -59.34
C GLY A 2 42.87 10.52 -58.37
N HIS A 3 42.15 9.41 -58.25
CA HIS A 3 41.30 8.92 -57.14
C HIS A 3 40.03 9.66 -56.65
N ARG A 4 38.96 8.85 -56.63
CA ARG A 4 37.67 8.98 -55.94
C ARG A 4 37.86 8.90 -54.42
N VAL A 5 37.10 9.69 -53.64
CA VAL A 5 36.59 9.27 -52.32
C VAL A 5 35.25 9.99 -52.07
N ALA A 6 34.14 9.25 -52.06
CA ALA A 6 32.87 9.69 -51.51
C ALA A 6 32.78 9.13 -50.08
N LEU A 7 32.70 10.02 -49.09
CA LEU A 7 32.48 9.65 -47.69
C LEU A 7 31.00 9.31 -47.48
N LEU A 8 30.70 8.01 -47.39
CA LEU A 8 29.46 7.50 -46.80
C LEU A 8 29.63 7.51 -45.28
N CYS A 9 28.99 8.47 -44.61
CA CYS A 9 28.88 8.50 -43.16
C CYS A 9 27.72 7.56 -42.76
N SER A 10 28.04 6.28 -42.54
CA SER A 10 27.09 5.29 -42.03
C SER A 10 26.84 5.55 -40.55
N THR A 11 25.69 6.15 -40.23
CA THR A 11 25.18 6.24 -38.85
C THR A 11 24.69 4.85 -38.41
N LEU A 12 25.51 4.19 -37.58
CA LEU A 12 25.15 2.94 -36.91
C LEU A 12 24.35 3.27 -35.64
N THR A 13 23.03 3.31 -35.73
CA THR A 13 22.15 3.48 -34.56
C THR A 13 22.09 2.14 -33.81
N LEU A 14 22.90 1.99 -32.77
CA LEU A 14 22.77 0.90 -31.79
C LEU A 14 21.51 1.11 -30.95
N LEU A 15 20.39 0.52 -31.37
CA LEU A 15 19.24 0.25 -30.52
C LEU A 15 19.58 -0.89 -29.55
N ALA A 16 20.39 -0.58 -28.53
CA ALA A 16 20.48 -1.41 -27.34
C ALA A 16 19.33 -1.01 -26.40
N GLY A 17 18.11 -1.43 -26.74
CA GLY A 17 17.01 -1.45 -25.78
C GLY A 17 17.37 -2.42 -24.67
N CYS A 18 17.76 -1.91 -23.50
CA CYS A 18 17.70 -2.69 -22.29
C CYS A 18 16.23 -3.07 -22.10
N ALA A 19 15.89 -4.33 -22.33
CA ALA A 19 14.65 -4.89 -21.84
C ALA A 19 14.72 -4.79 -20.31
N VAL A 20 14.02 -3.81 -19.73
CA VAL A 20 13.74 -3.80 -18.29
C VAL A 20 12.79 -4.97 -18.06
N LEU A 21 13.36 -6.13 -17.75
CA LEU A 21 12.62 -7.27 -17.22
C LEU A 21 12.44 -7.03 -15.71
N GLY A 22 11.47 -6.19 -15.39
CA GLY A 22 11.00 -5.93 -14.04
C GLY A 22 9.74 -5.10 -14.16
N GLY A 23 8.61 -5.55 -13.60
CA GLY A 23 7.43 -4.69 -13.51
C GLY A 23 7.81 -3.41 -12.79
N GLU A 24 7.43 -2.25 -13.33
CA GLU A 24 7.70 -0.99 -12.64
C GLU A 24 7.06 -1.03 -11.25
N PRO A 25 7.78 -0.60 -10.19
CA PRO A 25 7.19 -0.48 -8.89
C PRO A 25 5.98 0.47 -8.97
N VAL A 26 4.92 0.13 -8.25
CA VAL A 26 3.72 0.97 -8.17
C VAL A 26 4.10 2.37 -7.69
N SER A 27 3.70 3.40 -8.43
CA SER A 27 3.99 4.78 -8.02
C SER A 27 3.07 5.25 -6.88
N ALA A 28 3.51 6.27 -6.13
CA ALA A 28 2.69 6.86 -5.07
C ALA A 28 1.37 7.42 -5.63
N GLU A 29 1.39 7.99 -6.84
CA GLU A 29 0.21 8.50 -7.54
C GLU A 29 -0.77 7.38 -7.88
N GLU A 30 -0.28 6.23 -8.34
CA GLU A 30 -1.13 5.07 -8.60
C GLU A 30 -1.75 4.53 -7.30
N MET A 31 -0.99 4.48 -6.21
CA MET A 31 -1.53 4.08 -4.90
C MET A 31 -2.59 5.07 -4.40
N ALA A 32 -2.36 6.38 -4.54
CA ALA A 32 -3.30 7.42 -4.13
C ALA A 32 -4.59 7.38 -4.96
N ALA A 33 -4.49 7.23 -6.28
CA ALA A 33 -5.63 7.09 -7.16
C ALA A 33 -6.44 5.82 -6.84
N THR A 34 -5.75 4.71 -6.57
CA THR A 34 -6.39 3.43 -6.24
C THR A 34 -7.08 3.47 -4.87
N LEU A 35 -6.46 4.13 -3.88
CA LEU A 35 -7.05 4.38 -2.58
C LEU A 35 -8.33 5.22 -2.73
N GLN A 36 -8.27 6.35 -3.45
CA GLN A 36 -9.42 7.21 -3.71
C GLN A 36 -10.57 6.44 -4.38
N ALA A 37 -10.27 5.60 -5.39
CA ALA A 37 -11.25 4.79 -6.10
C ALA A 37 -11.87 3.69 -5.23
N SER A 38 -11.15 3.23 -4.20
CA SER A 38 -11.58 2.18 -3.28
C SER A 38 -12.42 2.70 -2.11
N LEU A 39 -12.53 4.01 -1.92
CA LEU A 39 -13.34 4.58 -0.86
C LEU A 39 -14.84 4.29 -1.03
N PRO A 40 -15.61 4.24 0.07
CA PRO A 40 -17.06 4.06 0.01
C PRO A 40 -17.74 5.07 -0.93
N THR A 41 -18.78 4.63 -1.62
CA THR A 41 -19.59 5.52 -2.47
C THR A 41 -20.12 6.70 -1.66
N GLY A 42 -19.95 7.91 -2.18
CA GLY A 42 -20.33 9.14 -1.49
C GLY A 42 -19.27 9.70 -0.54
N SER A 43 -18.11 9.06 -0.42
CA SER A 43 -16.96 9.64 0.28
C SER A 43 -16.57 10.99 -0.32
N THR A 44 -16.41 11.99 0.54
CA THR A 44 -15.89 13.32 0.20
C THR A 44 -14.41 13.45 0.55
N ALA A 45 -13.78 12.38 1.03
CA ALA A 45 -12.39 12.42 1.44
C ALA A 45 -11.47 12.69 0.25
N ARG A 46 -10.43 13.49 0.50
CA ARG A 46 -9.39 13.85 -0.46
C ARG A 46 -8.16 13.01 -0.19
N VAL A 47 -7.65 12.38 -1.24
CA VAL A 47 -6.45 11.56 -1.20
C VAL A 47 -5.36 12.20 -2.05
N ALA A 48 -4.15 12.32 -1.51
CA ALA A 48 -2.99 12.88 -2.22
C ALA A 48 -1.69 12.19 -1.80
N VAL A 49 -0.68 12.20 -2.66
CA VAL A 49 0.66 11.72 -2.32
C VAL A 49 1.23 12.52 -1.15
N ALA A 50 1.83 11.84 -0.17
CA ALA A 50 2.56 12.49 0.93
C ALA A 50 4.06 12.60 0.60
N ALA A 51 4.87 13.01 1.58
CA ALA A 51 6.30 13.24 1.34
C ALA A 51 7.09 11.96 1.06
N ALA A 52 6.69 10.83 1.68
CA ALA A 52 7.33 9.53 1.47
C ALA A 52 6.55 8.69 0.44
N PRO A 53 7.23 7.85 -0.38
CA PRO A 53 6.59 7.13 -1.48
C PRO A 53 5.47 6.16 -1.07
N ASP A 54 5.52 5.59 0.13
CA ASP A 54 4.52 4.68 0.68
C ASP A 54 3.46 5.39 1.53
N LEU A 55 3.58 6.70 1.72
CA LEU A 55 2.65 7.50 2.52
C LEU A 55 1.72 8.30 1.61
N ILE A 56 0.45 8.32 2.02
CA ILE A 56 -0.63 9.00 1.33
C ILE A 56 -1.33 9.89 2.34
N ARG A 57 -1.54 11.15 2.00
CA ARG A 57 -2.36 12.07 2.77
C ARG A 57 -3.83 11.76 2.53
N TYR A 58 -4.57 11.50 3.60
CA TYR A 58 -6.01 11.31 3.61
C TYR A 58 -6.67 12.42 4.44
N ASP A 59 -7.69 13.06 3.88
CA ASP A 59 -8.40 14.20 4.50
C ASP A 59 -9.90 14.05 4.29
N ASP A 60 -10.61 13.56 5.30
CA ASP A 60 -12.07 13.37 5.35
C ASP A 60 -12.84 14.65 5.72
N GLY A 61 -12.14 15.75 6.00
CA GLY A 61 -12.73 17.00 6.49
C GLY A 61 -12.46 17.27 7.97
N ASP A 62 -12.03 16.28 8.75
CA ASP A 62 -11.76 16.39 10.19
C ASP A 62 -10.26 16.62 10.49
N GLY A 63 -9.58 17.25 9.53
CA GLY A 63 -8.12 17.31 9.47
C GLY A 63 -7.55 16.16 8.65
N ALA A 64 -6.27 16.25 8.32
CA ALA A 64 -5.63 15.20 7.54
C ALA A 64 -4.71 14.32 8.38
N VAL A 65 -4.62 13.07 7.96
CA VAL A 65 -3.71 12.07 8.48
C VAL A 65 -2.93 11.46 7.32
N GLU A 66 -1.82 10.83 7.64
CA GLU A 66 -1.15 9.93 6.71
C GLU A 66 -1.78 8.54 6.76
N MET A 67 -1.71 7.83 5.64
CA MET A 67 -1.97 6.41 5.53
C MET A 67 -0.77 5.78 4.82
N ARG A 68 -0.27 4.66 5.33
CA ARG A 68 0.75 3.87 4.64
C ARG A 68 0.10 2.83 3.76
N VAL A 69 0.57 2.75 2.52
CA VAL A 69 0.13 1.76 1.53
C VAL A 69 1.33 0.96 1.05
N SER A 70 1.19 -0.36 1.07
CA SER A 70 2.14 -1.28 0.44
C SER A 70 1.38 -2.21 -0.50
N VAL A 71 1.84 -2.28 -1.75
CA VAL A 71 1.29 -3.15 -2.79
C VAL A 71 2.43 -3.97 -3.37
N ARG A 72 2.33 -5.29 -3.33
CA ARG A 72 3.39 -6.19 -3.82
C ARG A 72 2.86 -7.56 -4.21
N ARG A 73 3.71 -8.39 -4.80
CA ARG A 73 3.50 -9.83 -4.92
C ARG A 73 4.13 -10.61 -3.77
N LEU A 74 3.42 -11.66 -3.38
CA LEU A 74 3.92 -12.71 -2.53
C LEU A 74 4.38 -13.89 -3.39
N ALA A 75 5.48 -14.51 -2.97
CA ALA A 75 5.81 -15.84 -3.43
C ALA A 75 4.79 -16.85 -2.87
N ALA A 76 4.67 -17.99 -3.55
CA ALA A 76 3.79 -19.07 -3.12
C ALA A 76 4.10 -19.48 -1.66
N GLY A 77 3.04 -19.66 -0.86
CA GLY A 77 3.15 -20.06 0.54
C GLY A 77 3.42 -18.93 1.54
N GLN A 78 3.61 -17.68 1.09
CA GLN A 78 3.89 -16.56 2.01
C GLN A 78 2.63 -15.86 2.56
N ALA A 79 1.44 -16.14 2.01
CA ALA A 79 0.19 -15.49 2.42
C ALA A 79 -0.12 -15.67 3.90
N ASP A 80 0.14 -16.86 4.46
CA ASP A 80 -0.12 -17.13 5.86
C ASP A 80 0.75 -16.30 6.80
N GLN A 81 2.04 -16.22 6.53
CA GLN A 81 2.97 -15.41 7.31
C GLN A 81 2.68 -13.92 7.14
N ALA A 82 2.40 -13.46 5.92
CA ALA A 82 2.18 -12.06 5.62
C ALA A 82 0.86 -11.50 6.15
N THR A 83 -0.04 -12.35 6.65
CA THR A 83 -1.34 -11.96 7.24
C THR A 83 -1.49 -12.49 8.66
N ALA A 84 -0.38 -12.85 9.30
CA ALA A 84 -0.40 -13.46 10.63
C ALA A 84 -0.62 -12.38 11.69
N CYS A 85 -1.60 -12.61 12.57
CA CYS A 85 -1.72 -11.79 13.76
C CYS A 85 -0.51 -11.97 14.68
N PRO A 86 0.02 -10.88 15.27
CA PRO A 86 1.03 -10.96 16.30
C PRO A 86 0.55 -11.84 17.47
N PRO A 87 1.44 -12.60 18.11
CA PRO A 87 1.08 -13.30 19.33
C PRO A 87 0.84 -12.29 20.46
N ASN A 88 -0.17 -12.55 21.28
CA ASN A 88 -0.59 -11.65 22.36
C ASN A 88 0.52 -11.31 23.39
N TRP A 89 1.49 -12.18 23.61
CA TRP A 89 2.60 -11.89 24.53
C TRP A 89 3.59 -10.87 23.96
N LEU A 90 3.67 -10.75 22.63
CA LEU A 90 4.49 -9.73 21.96
C LEU A 90 3.77 -8.39 21.99
N LYS A 91 2.44 -8.41 21.82
CA LYS A 91 1.61 -7.22 21.81
C LYS A 91 0.28 -7.46 22.57
N PRO A 92 0.27 -7.21 23.89
CA PRO A 92 -0.82 -7.64 24.77
C PRO A 92 -2.08 -6.76 24.74
N TYR A 93 -2.06 -5.66 23.98
CA TYR A 93 -3.18 -4.71 23.88
C TYR A 93 -3.86 -4.73 22.50
N ASP A 94 -3.35 -5.54 21.58
CA ASP A 94 -3.79 -5.55 20.19
C ASP A 94 -5.13 -6.28 20.03
N ARG A 95 -5.90 -5.81 19.06
CA ARG A 95 -7.07 -6.52 18.56
C ARG A 95 -6.82 -6.92 17.12
N CYS A 96 -6.08 -8.01 16.94
CA CYS A 96 -5.90 -8.61 15.63
C CYS A 96 -6.91 -9.74 15.38
N THR A 97 -7.61 -9.66 14.25
CA THR A 97 -8.44 -10.75 13.74
C THR A 97 -7.97 -11.18 12.36
N ARG A 98 -7.99 -12.48 12.08
CA ARG A 98 -7.62 -13.05 10.79
C ARG A 98 -8.73 -13.93 10.28
N ARG A 99 -9.10 -13.79 9.00
CA ARG A 99 -10.22 -14.50 8.38
C ARG A 99 -9.89 -14.96 6.97
N ASN A 100 -10.38 -16.15 6.63
CA ASN A 100 -10.40 -16.62 5.25
C ASN A 100 -11.64 -16.05 4.56
N LEU A 101 -11.45 -15.46 3.38
CA LEU A 101 -12.49 -14.95 2.50
C LEU A 101 -12.84 -15.99 1.44
N ARG A 102 -13.97 -15.77 0.76
CA ARG A 102 -14.39 -16.61 -0.37
C ARG A 102 -13.32 -16.55 -1.46
N GLY A 103 -13.01 -17.70 -2.06
CA GLY A 103 -11.98 -17.80 -3.10
C GLY A 103 -10.57 -18.00 -2.55
N GLY A 104 -10.41 -18.24 -1.24
CA GLY A 104 -9.13 -18.62 -0.63
C GLY A 104 -8.23 -17.44 -0.28
N ALA A 105 -8.71 -16.21 -0.46
CA ALA A 105 -8.00 -15.03 0.03
C ALA A 105 -8.07 -14.97 1.57
N VAL A 106 -7.13 -14.25 2.17
CA VAL A 106 -7.02 -14.08 3.62
C VAL A 106 -6.91 -12.59 3.92
N VAL A 107 -7.55 -12.17 5.01
CA VAL A 107 -7.41 -10.81 5.53
C VAL A 107 -7.11 -10.85 7.02
N SER A 108 -6.17 -10.02 7.46
CA SER A 108 -5.98 -9.64 8.86
C SER A 108 -6.38 -8.19 9.05
N VAL A 109 -6.98 -7.89 10.20
CA VAL A 109 -7.28 -6.53 10.67
C VAL A 109 -6.69 -6.43 12.06
N ASP A 110 -5.70 -5.57 12.22
CA ASP A 110 -4.99 -5.31 13.46
C ASP A 110 -5.26 -3.89 13.93
N GLN A 111 -5.79 -3.76 15.14
CA GLN A 111 -5.98 -2.47 15.81
C GLN A 111 -5.00 -2.41 16.99
N ASP A 112 -3.96 -1.60 16.82
CA ASP A 112 -2.89 -1.42 17.81
C ASP A 112 -2.58 0.09 17.98
N HIS A 113 -1.52 0.41 18.72
CA HIS A 113 -0.91 1.71 18.86
C HIS A 113 0.48 1.69 18.24
N VAL A 114 0.96 2.84 17.78
CA VAL A 114 2.34 2.98 17.29
C VAL A 114 3.35 2.57 18.37
N GLN A 115 3.06 2.92 19.62
CA GLN A 115 3.85 2.56 20.79
C GLN A 115 2.93 2.05 21.92
N PRO A 116 2.65 0.74 22.01
CA PRO A 116 1.64 0.19 22.93
C PRO A 116 1.92 0.43 24.42
N LEU A 117 3.20 0.65 24.77
CA LEU A 117 3.63 0.92 26.15
C LEU A 117 3.80 2.42 26.44
N ALA A 118 3.72 3.28 25.42
CA ALA A 118 3.83 4.72 25.59
C ALA A 118 2.45 5.36 25.80
N GLN A 119 2.43 6.50 26.46
CA GLN A 119 1.20 7.25 26.74
C GLN A 119 0.83 8.24 25.63
N ASN A 120 1.47 8.19 24.46
CA ASN A 120 1.16 9.13 23.38
C ASN A 120 -0.21 8.87 22.74
N GLY A 121 -0.82 7.69 22.95
CA GLY A 121 -2.20 7.39 22.55
C GLY A 121 -2.42 7.32 21.04
N ILE A 122 -1.34 7.24 20.24
CA ILE A 122 -1.46 7.18 18.78
C ILE A 122 -1.84 5.76 18.38
N GLU A 123 -3.07 5.62 17.89
CA GLU A 123 -3.58 4.38 17.34
C GLU A 123 -3.01 4.19 15.93
N GLN A 124 -2.70 2.94 15.61
CA GLN A 124 -2.30 2.46 14.30
C GLN A 124 -3.15 1.26 13.94
N TRP A 125 -4.00 1.40 12.93
CA TRP A 125 -4.82 0.29 12.44
C TRP A 125 -4.30 -0.18 11.09
N THR A 126 -4.09 -1.49 10.96
CA THR A 126 -3.52 -2.11 9.77
C THR A 126 -4.45 -3.20 9.24
N VAL A 127 -4.68 -3.19 7.93
CA VAL A 127 -5.27 -4.32 7.21
C VAL A 127 -4.23 -4.92 6.28
N GLU A 128 -4.06 -6.23 6.34
CA GLU A 128 -3.27 -6.98 5.37
C GLU A 128 -4.18 -7.95 4.64
N PHE A 129 -4.19 -7.86 3.32
CA PHE A 129 -5.02 -8.69 2.46
C PHE A 129 -4.14 -9.45 1.48
N ALA A 130 -4.31 -10.77 1.43
CA ALA A 130 -3.58 -11.65 0.52
C ALA A 130 -4.51 -12.55 -0.29
N THR A 131 -4.21 -12.77 -1.57
CA THR A 131 -4.95 -13.73 -2.42
C THR A 131 -4.11 -14.97 -2.73
N PRO A 132 -4.74 -16.08 -3.17
CA PRO A 132 -4.00 -17.25 -3.67
C PRO A 132 -3.15 -16.97 -4.91
N ALA A 133 -3.46 -15.92 -5.67
CA ALA A 133 -2.67 -15.48 -6.82
C ALA A 133 -1.38 -14.74 -6.41
N GLY A 134 -1.12 -14.63 -5.11
CA GLY A 134 0.02 -13.90 -4.55
C GLY A 134 -0.26 -12.43 -4.38
N ASP A 135 -1.54 -11.99 -4.38
CA ASP A 135 -1.82 -10.60 -4.05
C ASP A 135 -1.42 -10.23 -2.64
N PHE A 136 -0.87 -9.04 -2.46
CA PHE A 136 -0.69 -8.46 -1.14
C PHE A 136 -0.89 -6.95 -1.15
N ILE A 137 -1.81 -6.53 -0.29
CA ILE A 137 -2.10 -5.14 0.02
C ILE A 137 -1.99 -5.00 1.54
N SER A 138 -1.19 -4.04 1.98
CA SER A 138 -1.20 -3.56 3.36
C SER A 138 -1.61 -2.10 3.37
N LEU A 139 -2.61 -1.78 4.18
CA LEU A 139 -3.11 -0.43 4.39
C LEU A 139 -3.05 -0.15 5.89
N THR A 140 -2.31 0.89 6.27
CA THR A 140 -2.19 1.34 7.66
C THR A 140 -2.65 2.78 7.78
N GLU A 141 -3.39 3.10 8.83
CA GLU A 141 -3.83 4.46 9.15
C GLU A 141 -3.58 4.80 10.60
N TRP A 142 -3.50 6.11 10.87
CA TRP A 142 -3.29 6.66 12.21
C TRP A 142 -4.39 7.65 12.60
N ASN A 143 -4.61 7.81 13.91
CA ASN A 143 -5.46 8.87 14.48
C ASN A 143 -4.70 10.19 14.68
N ALA A 144 -3.56 10.35 14.01
CA ALA A 144 -2.64 11.48 14.12
C ALA A 144 -2.17 11.90 12.72
N PRO A 145 -1.58 13.10 12.55
CA PRO A 145 -1.06 13.56 11.25
C PRO A 145 -0.09 12.56 10.60
N GLY A 146 0.62 11.76 11.38
CA GLY A 146 1.49 10.67 10.95
C GLY A 146 2.01 9.86 12.16
N PRO A 147 2.79 8.80 11.92
CA PRO A 147 3.27 7.89 12.98
C PRO A 147 4.22 8.56 13.99
N ASP A 148 4.93 9.61 13.57
CA ASP A 148 5.92 10.32 14.40
C ASP A 148 5.34 11.54 15.13
N ALA A 149 4.01 11.69 15.17
CA ALA A 149 3.37 12.78 15.89
C ALA A 149 3.55 12.62 17.42
N ASP A 150 3.47 13.75 18.15
CA ASP A 150 3.57 13.74 19.61
C ASP A 150 2.27 13.27 20.30
N HIS A 151 1.12 13.53 19.66
CA HIS A 151 -0.22 13.22 20.18
C HIS A 151 -1.23 13.01 19.04
N PRO A 152 -2.37 12.37 19.31
CA PRO A 152 -3.43 12.16 18.32
C PRO A 152 -4.10 13.49 17.96
N SER A 153 -4.53 13.63 16.71
CA SER A 153 -5.37 14.76 16.27
C SER A 153 -6.86 14.45 16.40
N ARG A 154 -7.22 13.18 16.62
CA ARG A 154 -8.59 12.67 16.73
C ARG A 154 -8.63 11.41 17.61
N PRO A 155 -9.81 10.96 18.07
CA PRO A 155 -9.91 9.78 18.94
C PRO A 155 -9.44 8.48 18.28
N HIS A 156 -9.83 8.25 17.02
CA HIS A 156 -9.56 7.01 16.28
C HIS A 156 -9.14 7.33 14.83
N PRO A 157 -8.46 6.39 14.14
CA PRO A 157 -8.18 6.54 12.71
C PRO A 157 -9.46 6.78 11.90
N PRO A 158 -9.35 7.44 10.73
CA PRO A 158 -10.51 7.94 10.00
C PRO A 158 -11.47 6.84 9.51
N LEU A 159 -10.95 5.68 9.10
CA LEU A 159 -11.80 4.59 8.67
C LEU A 159 -12.10 3.66 9.85
N SER A 160 -13.37 3.25 10.00
CA SER A 160 -13.69 2.12 10.89
C SER A 160 -12.96 0.84 10.42
N PRO A 161 -12.68 -0.15 11.29
CA PRO A 161 -11.98 -1.37 10.88
C PRO A 161 -12.64 -2.09 9.70
N ASP A 162 -13.97 -2.14 9.66
CA ASP A 162 -14.72 -2.75 8.56
C ASP A 162 -14.59 -1.94 7.25
N ALA A 163 -14.58 -0.60 7.34
CA ALA A 163 -14.37 0.27 6.20
C ALA A 163 -12.93 0.18 5.67
N LEU A 164 -11.94 0.17 6.57
CA LEU A 164 -10.52 -0.04 6.22
C LEU A 164 -10.34 -1.39 5.51
N GLN A 165 -10.98 -2.44 6.02
CA GLN A 165 -10.98 -3.76 5.39
C GLN A 165 -11.63 -3.73 4.00
N ALA A 166 -12.79 -3.09 3.86
CA ALA A 166 -13.46 -2.96 2.56
C ALA A 166 -12.60 -2.21 1.54
N VAL A 167 -11.90 -1.15 1.96
CA VAL A 167 -10.97 -0.41 1.12
C VAL A 167 -9.78 -1.29 0.72
N ALA A 168 -9.12 -1.98 1.65
CA ALA A 168 -7.95 -2.82 1.36
C ALA A 168 -8.27 -4.06 0.51
N THR A 169 -9.50 -4.57 0.59
CA THR A 169 -9.98 -5.74 -0.18
C THR A 169 -10.67 -5.36 -1.49
N SER A 170 -10.66 -4.07 -1.85
CA SER A 170 -11.23 -3.56 -3.09
C SER A 170 -10.59 -4.17 -4.34
N GLY A 171 -11.41 -4.47 -5.34
CA GLY A 171 -10.96 -4.98 -6.64
C GLY A 171 -10.07 -4.01 -7.43
N TRP A 172 -10.07 -2.72 -7.10
CA TRP A 172 -9.18 -1.73 -7.71
C TRP A 172 -7.70 -2.07 -7.45
N TRP A 173 -7.38 -2.58 -6.26
CA TRP A 173 -6.03 -3.02 -5.95
C TRP A 173 -5.60 -4.20 -6.80
N LEU A 174 -6.52 -5.14 -7.07
CA LEU A 174 -6.23 -6.35 -7.86
C LEU A 174 -5.83 -6.02 -9.31
N SER A 175 -6.31 -4.89 -9.84
CA SER A 175 -5.89 -4.40 -11.16
C SER A 175 -4.50 -3.77 -11.15
N LEU A 176 -4.11 -3.15 -10.04
CA LEU A 176 -2.79 -2.58 -9.86
C LEU A 176 -1.73 -3.67 -9.74
N THR A 177 -2.05 -4.67 -8.94
CA THR A 177 -1.18 -5.77 -8.62
C THR A 177 -0.95 -6.79 -9.72
N ALA A 178 -1.92 -7.00 -10.60
CA ALA A 178 -1.81 -7.90 -11.75
C ALA A 178 -0.66 -7.54 -12.71
N ARG A 179 -0.13 -6.32 -12.60
CA ARG A 179 1.00 -5.79 -13.38
C ARG A 179 2.37 -6.06 -12.73
N LEU A 180 2.38 -6.48 -11.47
CA LEU A 180 3.60 -6.70 -10.68
C LEU A 180 4.10 -8.13 -10.83
N THR A 181 5.43 -8.27 -10.84
CA THR A 181 6.11 -9.57 -10.72
C THR A 181 6.41 -9.88 -9.27
N ALA A 182 6.43 -11.18 -8.92
CA ALA A 182 6.85 -11.69 -7.61
C ALA A 182 8.36 -11.72 -7.44
#